data_AF-A0A1C3KNU3-F1
#
_entry.id   AF-A0A1C3KNU3-F1
#
_cell.length_a   1.000
_cell.length_b   1.000
_cell.length_c   1.000
_cell.angle_alpha   90.00
_cell.angle_beta   90.00
_cell.angle_gamma   90.00
#
_symmetry.space_group_name_H-M   'P 1'
#
loop_
_entity.id
_entity.type
_entity.pdbx_description
1 polymer ?
#
loop_
_entity_poly.entity_id
_entity_poly.type
_entity_poly.pdbx_seq_one_letter_code
_entity_poly.pdbx_strand_id
1 'polypeptide(L)'
;MIRRGVPRLAGYPKASFHEQNVNPFSNVQWQSSPFLKKNLPKTDVFAEEHVSMNALSVFDMEKGNWFVIDAFNKSVGSLSVCISRLLQGKYRVDYNSNRVNSSSVIVVNAIHVKFYGHTWDTKVYKFPRKSHSKGHKILTCKTVFARNPSMIINLAVKRMLPNNRLRQIYYRKLFVYPGALHPHWGIPQVIVPKKIETNNQQDNANSFTII
;
A
#
# COMPACT_ATOMS: atom_id res chain seq x y z
N MET A 1 -50.49 -17.38 38.51
CA MET A 1 -49.36 -18.31 38.42
C MET A 1 -48.56 -17.95 37.16
N ILE A 2 -47.35 -17.41 37.36
CA ILE A 2 -46.48 -16.81 36.33
C ILE A 2 -45.64 -17.91 35.67
N ARG A 3 -45.54 -17.92 34.34
CA ARG A 3 -44.35 -18.44 33.64
C ARG A 3 -43.92 -17.42 32.58
N ARG A 4 -42.80 -16.76 32.86
CA ARG A 4 -42.05 -15.90 31.93
C ARG A 4 -41.40 -16.80 30.87
N GLY A 5 -41.53 -16.44 29.60
CA GLY A 5 -40.80 -17.04 28.48
C GLY A 5 -40.31 -15.94 27.54
N VAL A 6 -39.01 -15.92 27.30
CA VAL A 6 -38.15 -14.82 26.82
C VAL A 6 -38.38 -14.49 25.33
N PRO A 7 -38.27 -13.21 24.89
CA PRO A 7 -38.29 -12.88 23.46
C PRO A 7 -37.14 -13.56 22.72
N ARG A 8 -37.44 -14.20 21.58
CA ARG A 8 -36.40 -14.76 20.69
C ARG A 8 -35.50 -13.63 20.22
N LEU A 9 -34.23 -13.68 20.62
CA LEU A 9 -33.18 -12.77 20.18
C LEU A 9 -33.08 -12.76 18.64
N ALA A 10 -32.92 -11.57 18.08
CA ALA A 10 -32.62 -11.35 16.68
C ALA A 10 -31.40 -12.21 16.27
N GLY A 11 -31.53 -12.96 15.17
CA GLY A 11 -30.41 -13.66 14.57
C GLY A 11 -29.34 -12.65 14.17
N TYR A 12 -28.16 -12.73 14.79
CA TYR A 12 -26.97 -12.06 14.31
C TYR A 12 -26.43 -12.80 13.06
N PRO A 13 -25.88 -12.10 12.07
CA PRO A 13 -25.23 -12.74 10.93
C PRO A 13 -23.97 -13.50 11.38
N LYS A 14 -23.80 -14.73 10.86
CA LYS A 14 -22.57 -15.50 11.00
C LYS A 14 -21.43 -14.80 10.25
N ALA A 15 -20.51 -14.21 10.98
CA ALA A 15 -19.16 -13.90 10.51
C ALA A 15 -18.18 -14.00 11.67
N SER A 16 -17.68 -15.21 11.93
CA SER A 16 -16.44 -15.40 12.71
C SER A 16 -15.94 -16.84 12.55
N PHE A 17 -14.99 -17.04 11.62
CA PHE A 17 -14.12 -18.22 11.66
C PHE A 17 -13.07 -17.97 12.77
N HIS A 18 -13.37 -18.59 13.91
CA HIS A 18 -12.59 -18.96 15.10
C HIS A 18 -11.14 -19.39 14.79
N GLU A 19 -10.19 -19.55 15.71
CA GLU A 19 -9.85 -19.17 17.10
C GLU A 19 -8.65 -20.08 17.42
N GLN A 20 -7.57 -19.58 18.03
CA GLN A 20 -6.78 -20.36 18.98
C GLN A 20 -6.18 -19.45 20.06
N ASN A 21 -5.82 -20.09 21.19
CA ASN A 21 -5.59 -19.57 22.53
C ASN A 21 -4.72 -18.29 22.57
N VAL A 22 -5.34 -17.17 22.94
CA VAL A 22 -4.70 -15.86 23.05
C VAL A 22 -3.95 -15.78 24.38
N ASN A 23 -2.66 -15.45 24.32
CA ASN A 23 -1.84 -15.15 25.49
C ASN A 23 -2.46 -13.97 26.28
N PRO A 24 -2.81 -14.13 27.57
CA PRO A 24 -3.56 -13.12 28.32
C PRO A 24 -2.78 -11.84 28.65
N PHE A 25 -1.50 -11.68 28.23
CA PHE A 25 -0.65 -10.55 28.62
C PHE A 25 -0.15 -9.63 27.49
N SER A 26 -0.53 -9.81 26.22
CA SER A 26 -0.08 -8.92 25.13
C SER A 26 -1.05 -7.77 24.87
N ASN A 27 -0.77 -6.57 25.41
CA ASN A 27 -1.67 -5.42 25.31
C ASN A 27 -1.74 -4.73 23.93
N VAL A 28 -0.90 -5.08 22.95
CA VAL A 28 -1.02 -4.57 21.57
C VAL A 28 -0.40 -5.57 20.59
N GLN A 29 -1.20 -6.34 19.84
CA GLN A 29 -0.70 -6.88 18.56
C GLN A 29 -1.83 -7.21 17.58
N TRP A 30 -1.82 -6.54 16.42
CA TRP A 30 -2.54 -7.00 15.23
C TRP A 30 -1.73 -8.15 14.63
N GLN A 31 -2.25 -9.38 14.68
CA GLN A 31 -1.67 -10.51 13.93
C GLN A 31 -2.38 -10.62 12.58
N SER A 32 -1.65 -10.38 11.49
CA SER A 32 -2.11 -10.72 10.14
C SER A 32 -1.88 -12.21 9.88
N SER A 33 -2.85 -12.91 9.30
CA SER A 33 -2.66 -14.29 8.81
C SER A 33 -1.41 -14.35 7.91
N PRO A 34 -0.55 -15.38 8.07
CA PRO A 34 0.69 -15.47 7.31
C PRO A 34 0.41 -15.58 5.80
N PHE A 35 1.13 -14.79 5.01
CA PHE A 35 1.03 -14.81 3.55
C PHE A 35 1.49 -16.17 2.99
N LEU A 36 0.82 -16.64 1.94
CA LEU A 36 1.15 -17.87 1.23
C LEU A 36 2.55 -17.78 0.58
N LYS A 37 3.34 -18.88 0.65
CA LYS A 37 4.75 -18.94 0.22
C LYS A 37 5.06 -18.40 -1.19
N LYS A 38 4.12 -18.51 -2.13
CA LYS A 38 4.29 -18.07 -3.53
C LYS A 38 4.29 -16.54 -3.68
N ASN A 39 3.72 -15.82 -2.71
CA ASN A 39 3.64 -14.37 -2.68
C ASN A 39 4.56 -13.77 -1.60
N LEU A 40 5.64 -14.48 -1.23
CA LEU A 40 6.69 -13.87 -0.43
C LEU A 40 7.65 -13.12 -1.37
N PRO A 41 8.17 -11.96 -0.95
CA PRO A 41 9.22 -11.28 -1.67
C PRO A 41 10.43 -12.23 -1.64
N LYS A 42 10.93 -12.59 -2.81
CA LYS A 42 12.16 -13.39 -2.89
C LYS A 42 13.28 -12.46 -2.46
N THR A 43 13.87 -12.70 -1.30
CA THR A 43 15.04 -11.97 -0.84
C THR A 43 16.26 -12.64 -1.45
N ASP A 44 17.04 -11.89 -2.21
CA ASP A 44 18.29 -12.35 -2.82
C ASP A 44 19.42 -11.41 -2.40
N VAL A 45 20.57 -12.01 -2.15
CA VAL A 45 21.80 -11.33 -1.74
C VAL A 45 22.42 -10.57 -2.92
N PHE A 46 22.24 -11.09 -4.14
CA PHE A 46 22.81 -10.52 -5.36
C PHE A 46 21.80 -9.69 -6.18
N ALA A 47 20.57 -9.52 -5.70
CA ALA A 47 19.59 -8.71 -6.42
C ALA A 47 19.96 -7.23 -6.40
N GLU A 48 20.00 -6.61 -7.58
CA GLU A 48 20.15 -5.16 -7.71
C GLU A 48 18.97 -4.41 -7.07
N GLU A 49 19.23 -3.24 -6.48
CA GLU A 49 18.16 -2.37 -5.96
C GLU A 49 17.25 -1.90 -7.11
N HIS A 50 15.95 -1.84 -6.85
CA HIS A 50 15.00 -1.40 -7.86
C HIS A 50 15.20 0.07 -8.21
N VAL A 51 15.70 0.35 -9.41
CA VAL A 51 15.79 1.71 -9.94
C VAL A 51 15.09 1.78 -11.30
N SER A 52 13.85 2.27 -11.36
CA SER A 52 13.34 2.97 -12.55
C SER A 52 11.98 3.68 -12.32
N MET A 53 11.66 4.63 -13.21
CA MET A 53 10.46 5.48 -13.21
C MET A 53 9.32 4.95 -14.11
N ASN A 54 9.47 3.78 -14.69
CA ASN A 54 8.52 3.19 -15.62
C ASN A 54 7.99 1.90 -14.97
N ALA A 55 6.68 1.66 -15.03
CA ALA A 55 6.03 0.60 -14.25
C ALA A 55 6.83 -0.72 -14.19
N LEU A 56 7.08 -1.20 -12.96
CA LEU A 56 8.10 -2.21 -12.65
C LEU A 56 7.81 -3.58 -13.29
N SER A 57 6.53 -3.91 -13.46
CA SER A 57 6.08 -5.11 -14.16
C SER A 57 4.71 -4.89 -14.78
N VAL A 58 4.56 -5.39 -16.02
CA VAL A 58 3.27 -5.50 -16.71
C VAL A 58 2.88 -6.97 -16.67
N PHE A 59 1.77 -7.29 -16.01
CA PHE A 59 1.21 -8.63 -16.03
C PHE A 59 -0.05 -8.63 -16.88
N ASP A 60 0.01 -9.30 -18.03
CA ASP A 60 -1.14 -9.43 -18.90
C ASP A 60 -1.95 -10.67 -18.50
N MET A 61 -3.25 -10.48 -18.28
CA MET A 61 -4.20 -11.55 -17.99
C MET A 61 -5.35 -11.44 -18.98
N GLU A 62 -6.03 -12.55 -19.26
CA GLU A 62 -7.24 -12.57 -20.10
C GLU A 62 -8.31 -11.55 -19.66
N LYS A 63 -8.32 -11.14 -18.38
CA LYS A 63 -9.27 -10.18 -17.80
C LYS A 63 -8.73 -8.74 -17.67
N GLY A 64 -7.46 -8.49 -18.00
CA GLY A 64 -6.83 -7.15 -18.03
C GLY A 64 -5.50 -7.03 -17.28
N ASN A 65 -4.75 -5.98 -17.64
CA ASN A 65 -3.34 -5.81 -17.26
C ASN A 65 -3.19 -5.28 -15.83
N TRP A 66 -2.27 -5.85 -15.06
CA TRP A 66 -1.88 -5.35 -13.74
C TRP A 66 -0.51 -4.69 -13.80
N PHE A 67 -0.40 -3.52 -13.17
CA PHE A 67 0.84 -2.78 -13.04
C PHE A 67 1.24 -2.74 -11.57
N VAL A 68 2.47 -3.16 -11.26
CA VAL A 68 3.05 -3.02 -9.91
C VAL A 68 4.11 -1.93 -9.96
N ILE A 69 4.03 -0.96 -9.04
CA ILE A 69 4.92 0.19 -8.98
C ILE A 69 5.52 0.31 -7.59
N ASP A 70 6.84 0.41 -7.53
CA ASP A 70 7.56 0.72 -6.30
C ASP A 70 7.62 2.24 -6.07
N ALA A 71 7.18 2.69 -4.91
CA ALA A 71 7.17 4.09 -4.52
C ALA A 71 8.46 4.53 -3.79
N PHE A 72 9.41 3.63 -3.57
CA PHE A 72 10.68 3.92 -2.89
C PHE A 72 11.45 5.07 -3.56
N ASN A 73 11.81 6.10 -2.76
CA ASN A 73 12.54 7.29 -3.21
C ASN A 73 11.87 8.09 -4.34
N LYS A 74 10.59 7.86 -4.65
CA LYS A 74 9.87 8.60 -5.70
C LYS A 74 9.18 9.83 -5.13
N SER A 75 9.07 10.88 -5.94
CA SER A 75 8.27 12.06 -5.61
C SER A 75 6.78 11.79 -5.79
N VAL A 76 5.95 12.18 -4.83
CA VAL A 76 4.48 11.99 -4.86
C VAL A 76 3.86 12.48 -6.18
N GLY A 77 4.28 13.66 -6.65
CA GLY A 77 3.71 14.29 -7.84
C GLY A 77 3.97 13.47 -9.11
N SER A 78 5.27 13.19 -9.37
CA SER A 78 5.69 12.41 -10.54
C SER A 78 5.07 11.01 -10.54
N LEU A 79 5.09 10.34 -9.38
CA LEU A 79 4.48 9.03 -9.20
C LEU A 79 2.97 9.06 -9.52
N SER A 80 2.25 10.08 -9.04
CA SER A 80 0.81 10.23 -9.25
C SER A 80 0.44 10.46 -10.72
N VAL A 81 1.25 11.22 -11.45
CA VAL A 81 1.05 11.44 -12.90
C VAL A 81 1.17 10.12 -13.64
N CYS A 82 2.22 9.34 -13.38
CA CYS A 82 2.43 8.04 -14.00
C CYS A 82 1.27 7.09 -13.72
N ILE A 83 0.87 6.94 -12.46
CA ILE A 83 -0.29 6.12 -12.05
C ILE A 83 -1.57 6.56 -12.78
N SER A 84 -1.84 7.87 -12.87
CA SER A 84 -3.04 8.37 -13.52
C SER A 84 -3.11 8.03 -15.02
N ARG A 85 -1.96 8.01 -15.71
CA ARG A 85 -1.86 7.65 -17.14
C ARG A 85 -2.10 6.15 -17.35
N LEU A 86 -1.58 5.31 -16.46
CA LEU A 86 -1.81 3.86 -16.47
C LEU A 86 -3.26 3.51 -16.22
N LEU A 87 -3.90 4.11 -15.19
CA LEU A 87 -5.31 3.89 -14.89
C LEU A 87 -6.23 4.29 -16.05
N GLN A 88 -5.96 5.44 -16.69
CA GLN A 88 -6.72 5.89 -17.85
C GLN A 88 -6.44 5.07 -19.12
N GLY A 89 -5.30 4.37 -19.19
CA GLY A 89 -4.90 3.63 -20.38
C GLY A 89 -4.28 4.50 -21.47
N LYS A 90 -3.81 5.72 -21.15
CA LYS A 90 -3.22 6.67 -22.12
C LYS A 90 -1.93 6.19 -22.79
N TYR A 91 -1.36 5.09 -22.31
CA TYR A 91 -0.19 4.43 -22.92
C TYR A 91 -0.58 3.50 -24.07
N ARG A 92 -1.87 3.12 -24.18
CA ARG A 92 -2.37 2.24 -25.24
C ARG A 92 -2.81 3.06 -26.44
N VAL A 93 -2.62 2.48 -27.63
CA VAL A 93 -3.12 3.04 -28.89
C VAL A 93 -4.66 3.02 -28.94
N ASP A 94 -5.31 2.03 -28.32
CA ASP A 94 -6.77 1.88 -28.29
C ASP A 94 -7.47 2.78 -27.25
N TYR A 95 -6.80 3.83 -26.77
CA TYR A 95 -7.33 4.69 -25.72
C TYR A 95 -8.61 5.42 -26.18
N ASN A 96 -9.69 5.27 -25.41
CA ASN A 96 -10.92 6.01 -25.60
C ASN A 96 -11.34 6.67 -24.27
N SER A 97 -11.52 7.98 -24.27
CA SER A 97 -11.88 8.78 -23.09
C SER A 97 -13.21 8.38 -22.44
N ASN A 98 -14.14 7.82 -23.22
CA ASN A 98 -15.48 7.45 -22.76
C ASN A 98 -15.55 6.00 -22.24
N ARG A 99 -14.51 5.19 -22.44
CA ARG A 99 -14.48 3.79 -22.01
C ARG A 99 -13.56 3.60 -20.81
N VAL A 100 -13.97 2.75 -19.86
CA VAL A 100 -13.11 2.35 -18.74
C VAL A 100 -12.07 1.35 -19.24
N ASN A 101 -10.79 1.65 -19.01
CA ASN A 101 -9.69 0.73 -19.26
C ASN A 101 -9.74 -0.48 -18.29
N SER A 102 -9.35 -1.67 -18.73
CA SER A 102 -9.31 -2.89 -17.91
C SER A 102 -8.17 -2.90 -16.89
N SER A 103 -7.16 -2.04 -17.03
CA SER A 103 -5.96 -2.09 -16.19
C SER A 103 -6.17 -1.72 -14.72
N SER A 104 -5.40 -2.37 -13.83
CA SER A 104 -5.32 -2.08 -12.39
C SER A 104 -3.89 -1.76 -11.98
N VAL A 105 -3.73 -0.92 -10.95
CA VAL A 105 -2.41 -0.45 -10.49
C VAL A 105 -2.25 -0.72 -9.00
N ILE A 106 -1.18 -1.42 -8.64
CA ILE A 106 -0.72 -1.66 -7.28
C ILE A 106 0.52 -0.80 -7.03
N VAL A 107 0.51 -0.05 -5.95
CA VAL A 107 1.65 0.74 -5.47
C VAL A 107 2.11 0.16 -4.14
N VAL A 108 3.40 -0.14 -4.03
CA VAL A 108 4.04 -0.64 -2.80
C VAL A 108 5.04 0.37 -2.26
N ASN A 109 5.50 0.18 -1.01
CA ASN A 109 6.49 1.04 -0.34
C ASN A 109 6.06 2.52 -0.23
N ALA A 110 4.77 2.79 -0.05
CA ALA A 110 4.25 4.15 0.06
C ALA A 110 4.82 4.95 1.25
N ILE A 111 5.43 4.28 2.24
CA ILE A 111 6.13 4.93 3.36
C ILE A 111 7.43 5.61 2.94
N HIS A 112 8.06 5.20 1.84
CA HIS A 112 9.38 5.71 1.41
C HIS A 112 9.29 6.84 0.38
N VAL A 113 8.11 7.45 0.28
CA VAL A 113 7.81 8.47 -0.71
C VAL A 113 8.37 9.82 -0.27
N LYS A 114 8.89 10.58 -1.24
CA LYS A 114 9.55 11.86 -1.00
C LYS A 114 8.65 13.04 -1.36
N PHE A 115 8.75 14.08 -0.53
CA PHE A 115 8.44 15.45 -0.90
C PHE A 115 9.72 16.27 -0.88
N TYR A 116 9.81 17.27 -1.73
CA TYR A 116 10.94 18.20 -1.77
C TYR A 116 10.69 19.43 -0.88
N GLY A 117 11.78 20.01 -0.36
CA GLY A 117 11.76 21.22 0.46
C GLY A 117 10.86 21.13 1.70
N HIS A 118 10.22 22.24 2.04
CA HIS A 118 9.35 22.38 3.23
C HIS A 118 7.91 21.85 3.02
N THR A 119 7.65 21.14 1.92
CA THR A 119 6.30 20.67 1.56
C THR A 119 5.69 19.78 2.65
N TRP A 120 6.49 19.03 3.41
CA TRP A 120 6.00 18.22 4.52
C TRP A 120 5.28 19.04 5.60
N ASP A 121 5.75 20.27 5.83
CA ASP A 121 5.20 21.17 6.84
C ASP A 121 4.09 22.06 6.28
N THR A 122 4.30 22.60 5.09
CA THR A 122 3.37 23.56 4.47
C THR A 122 2.16 22.89 3.83
N LYS A 123 2.25 21.64 3.38
CA LYS A 123 1.15 20.98 2.66
C LYS A 123 0.04 20.58 3.63
N VAL A 124 -1.17 21.03 3.33
CA VAL A 124 -2.36 20.81 4.15
C VAL A 124 -3.45 20.08 3.36
N TYR A 125 -4.08 19.10 4.00
CA TYR A 125 -5.21 18.33 3.50
C TYR A 125 -6.49 18.74 4.24
N LYS A 126 -7.58 18.92 3.48
CA LYS A 126 -8.90 19.24 4.00
C LYS A 126 -9.81 18.03 3.86
N PHE A 127 -10.40 17.57 4.96
CA PHE A 127 -11.34 16.46 5.00
C PHE A 127 -12.74 16.95 5.37
N PRO A 128 -13.80 16.50 4.68
CA PRO A 128 -15.16 16.84 5.06
C PRO A 128 -15.49 16.23 6.43
N ARG A 129 -16.23 16.97 7.25
CA ARG A 129 -16.82 16.44 8.50
C ARG A 129 -18.30 16.13 8.28
N LYS A 130 -18.84 15.19 9.06
CA LYS A 130 -20.26 14.79 8.98
C LYS A 130 -21.24 15.93 9.31
N SER A 131 -20.83 16.88 10.16
CA SER A 131 -21.67 18.01 10.59
C SER A 131 -21.22 19.31 9.90
N HIS A 132 -22.16 19.98 9.24
CA HIS A 132 -21.93 21.16 8.39
C HIS A 132 -21.39 22.38 9.18
N SER A 133 -21.85 22.58 10.42
CA SER A 133 -21.46 23.73 11.28
C SER A 133 -19.96 23.76 11.64
N LYS A 134 -19.31 22.60 11.61
CA LYS A 134 -17.97 22.40 12.17
C LYS A 134 -16.82 22.56 11.16
N GLY A 135 -17.13 22.94 9.91
CA GLY A 135 -16.16 23.14 8.84
C GLY A 135 -15.35 21.89 8.45
N HIS A 136 -14.37 22.08 7.56
CA HIS A 136 -13.45 21.00 7.15
C HIS A 136 -12.44 20.69 8.26
N LYS A 137 -12.12 19.41 8.44
CA LYS A 137 -10.98 18.99 9.26
C LYS A 137 -9.70 19.22 8.48
N ILE A 138 -8.86 20.12 8.96
CA ILE A 138 -7.61 20.51 8.34
C ILE A 138 -6.48 19.72 9.00
N LEU A 139 -5.65 19.05 8.20
CA LEU A 139 -4.53 18.23 8.67
C LEU A 139 -3.29 18.52 7.84
N THR A 140 -2.13 18.64 8.50
CA THR A 140 -0.84 18.78 7.81
C THR A 140 -0.40 17.46 7.18
N CYS A 141 0.48 17.52 6.20
CA CYS A 141 0.99 16.35 5.51
C CYS A 141 1.66 15.35 6.45
N LYS A 142 2.49 15.83 7.40
CA LYS A 142 3.08 15.01 8.47
C LYS A 142 2.02 14.22 9.26
N THR A 143 0.91 14.86 9.65
CA THR A 143 -0.15 14.19 10.43
C THR A 143 -0.95 13.17 9.61
N VAL A 144 -1.14 13.43 8.31
CA VAL A 144 -1.79 12.46 7.40
C VAL A 144 -0.87 11.26 7.19
N PHE A 145 0.42 11.51 6.95
CA PHE A 145 1.43 10.48 6.76
C PHE A 145 1.56 9.56 7.97
N ALA A 146 1.64 10.12 9.18
CA ALA A 146 1.74 9.35 10.42
C ALA A 146 0.52 8.45 10.66
N ARG A 147 -0.68 8.86 10.23
CA ARG A 147 -1.89 8.03 10.36
C ARG A 147 -1.99 6.96 9.29
N ASN A 148 -1.78 7.34 8.03
CA ASN A 148 -1.87 6.45 6.89
C ASN A 148 -1.04 7.01 5.72
N PRO A 149 0.18 6.49 5.48
CA PRO A 149 1.04 7.00 4.42
C PRO A 149 0.44 6.75 3.02
N SER A 150 -0.29 5.64 2.82
CA SER A 150 -0.98 5.34 1.56
C SER A 150 -2.02 6.40 1.18
N MET A 151 -2.57 7.13 2.16
CA MET A 151 -3.58 8.15 1.92
C MET A 151 -3.05 9.31 1.06
N ILE A 152 -1.76 9.64 1.18
CA ILE A 152 -1.13 10.73 0.44
C ILE A 152 -1.19 10.47 -1.07
N ILE A 153 -0.76 9.28 -1.50
CA ILE A 153 -0.78 8.86 -2.90
C ILE A 153 -2.23 8.79 -3.39
N ASN A 154 -3.13 8.18 -2.60
CA ASN A 154 -4.56 8.09 -2.95
C ASN A 154 -5.18 9.46 -3.23
N LEU A 155 -4.93 10.44 -2.36
CA LEU A 155 -5.45 11.81 -2.52
C LEU A 155 -4.82 12.52 -3.72
N ALA A 156 -3.53 12.31 -3.97
CA ALA A 156 -2.84 12.88 -5.11
C ALA A 156 -3.36 12.31 -6.43
N VAL A 157 -3.43 10.98 -6.57
CA VAL A 157 -3.94 10.32 -7.78
C VAL A 157 -5.41 10.67 -8.01
N LYS A 158 -6.24 10.67 -6.96
CA LYS A 158 -7.66 11.06 -7.06
C LYS A 158 -7.83 12.47 -7.62
N ARG A 159 -6.89 13.38 -7.39
CA ARG A 159 -6.89 14.75 -7.95
C ARG A 159 -6.33 14.84 -9.36
N MET A 160 -5.53 13.87 -9.79
CA MET A 160 -4.99 13.79 -11.17
C MET A 160 -5.97 13.14 -12.16
N LEU A 161 -6.96 12.39 -11.67
CA LEU A 161 -8.00 11.78 -12.51
C LEU A 161 -9.03 12.83 -13.00
N PRO A 162 -9.56 12.70 -14.22
CA PRO A 162 -10.57 13.62 -14.77
C PRO A 162 -11.82 13.63 -13.88
N ASN A 163 -12.42 14.80 -13.66
CA ASN A 163 -13.58 14.93 -12.78
C ASN A 163 -14.88 14.52 -13.50
N ASN A 164 -15.08 13.20 -13.70
CA ASN A 164 -16.27 12.62 -14.33
C ASN A 164 -16.77 11.39 -13.55
N ARG A 165 -17.84 10.73 -14.02
CA ARG A 165 -18.36 9.49 -13.39
C ARG A 165 -17.36 8.32 -13.43
N LEU A 166 -16.48 8.30 -14.42
CA LEU A 166 -15.45 7.25 -14.57
C LEU A 166 -14.35 7.36 -13.52
N ARG A 167 -14.15 8.55 -12.93
CA ARG A 167 -13.14 8.81 -11.91
C ARG A 167 -13.21 7.82 -10.74
N GLN A 168 -14.41 7.53 -10.26
CA GLN A 168 -14.64 6.60 -9.16
C GLN A 168 -14.29 5.17 -9.57
N ILE A 169 -14.51 4.82 -10.84
CA ILE A 169 -14.18 3.51 -11.39
C ILE A 169 -12.65 3.35 -11.46
N TYR A 170 -11.95 4.33 -12.02
CA TYR A 170 -10.48 4.34 -12.05
C TYR A 170 -9.89 4.29 -10.64
N TYR A 171 -10.43 5.09 -9.72
CA TYR A 171 -9.97 5.14 -8.33
C TYR A 171 -10.14 3.80 -7.61
N ARG A 172 -11.20 3.03 -7.89
CA ARG A 172 -11.40 1.68 -7.33
C ARG A 172 -10.39 0.65 -7.83
N LYS A 173 -9.68 0.92 -8.91
CA LYS A 173 -8.62 0.04 -9.48
C LYS A 173 -7.21 0.39 -9.00
N LEU A 174 -7.10 1.39 -8.13
CA LEU A 174 -5.84 1.77 -7.49
C LEU A 174 -5.75 1.10 -6.11
N PHE A 175 -4.67 0.36 -5.90
CA PHE A 175 -4.34 -0.26 -4.62
C PHE A 175 -3.01 0.30 -4.14
N VAL A 176 -2.95 0.80 -2.89
CA VAL A 176 -1.74 1.44 -2.34
C VAL A 176 -1.41 0.84 -0.98
N TYR A 177 -0.22 0.26 -0.87
CA TYR A 177 0.28 -0.40 0.32
C TYR A 177 1.47 0.35 0.93
N PRO A 178 1.54 0.46 2.26
CA PRO A 178 2.62 1.17 2.94
C PRO A 178 3.96 0.43 2.80
N GLY A 179 3.94 -0.91 2.84
CA GLY A 179 5.13 -1.77 2.70
C GLY A 179 5.23 -2.43 1.33
N ALA A 180 6.20 -3.35 1.19
CA ALA A 180 6.50 -4.06 -0.07
C ALA A 180 5.44 -5.11 -0.45
N LEU A 181 4.68 -5.60 0.53
CA LEU A 181 3.74 -6.71 0.38
C LEU A 181 2.35 -6.22 -0.04
N HIS A 182 1.72 -6.98 -0.94
CA HIS A 182 0.32 -6.82 -1.31
C HIS A 182 -0.42 -8.18 -1.26
N PRO A 183 -1.73 -8.22 -0.94
CA PRO A 183 -2.49 -9.45 -0.76
C PRO A 183 -3.05 -10.04 -2.06
N HIS A 184 -2.70 -9.50 -3.23
CA HIS A 184 -3.30 -9.94 -4.48
C HIS A 184 -2.67 -11.25 -4.99
N TRP A 185 -3.51 -12.25 -5.23
CA TRP A 185 -3.07 -13.57 -5.67
C TRP A 185 -2.66 -13.57 -7.14
N GLY A 186 -1.56 -14.26 -7.47
CA GLY A 186 -1.12 -14.47 -8.85
C GLY A 186 -0.45 -13.27 -9.51
N ILE A 187 -0.16 -12.21 -8.75
CA ILE A 187 0.50 -11.00 -9.24
C ILE A 187 1.93 -10.96 -8.67
N PRO A 188 2.95 -10.68 -9.51
CA PRO A 188 4.33 -10.61 -9.06
C PRO A 188 4.51 -9.53 -7.98
N GLN A 189 5.42 -9.80 -7.04
CA GLN A 189 5.81 -8.85 -6.00
C GLN A 189 7.11 -8.17 -6.34
N VAL A 190 7.34 -7.02 -5.70
CA VAL A 190 8.64 -6.34 -5.76
C VAL A 190 9.63 -7.14 -4.93
N ILE A 191 10.76 -7.50 -5.54
CA ILE A 191 11.87 -8.23 -4.90
C ILE A 191 12.51 -7.28 -3.87
N VAL A 192 12.91 -7.76 -2.69
CA VAL A 192 13.61 -6.88 -1.72
C VAL A 192 15.07 -7.33 -1.66
N PRO A 193 16.04 -6.49 -2.05
CA PRO A 193 17.45 -6.85 -1.94
C PRO A 193 17.80 -7.06 -0.46
N LYS A 194 18.40 -8.22 -0.15
CA LYS A 194 18.85 -8.52 1.22
C LYS A 194 20.21 -7.87 1.41
N LYS A 195 20.31 -6.88 2.32
CA LYS A 195 21.61 -6.31 2.69
C LYS A 195 22.51 -7.42 3.24
N ILE A 196 23.72 -7.51 2.70
CA ILE A 196 24.78 -8.35 3.25
C ILE A 196 25.28 -7.64 4.52
N GLU A 197 25.11 -8.27 5.68
CA GLU A 197 25.83 -7.84 6.88
C GLU A 197 27.29 -8.26 6.71
N THR A 198 28.17 -7.32 6.38
CA THR A 198 29.61 -7.57 6.45
C THR A 198 30.01 -7.58 7.92
N ASN A 199 30.10 -8.77 8.53
CA ASN A 199 30.77 -8.95 9.82
C ASN A 199 32.28 -8.69 9.65
N ASN A 200 32.67 -7.43 9.47
CA ASN A 200 34.06 -7.00 9.51
C ASN A 200 34.40 -6.60 10.95
N GLN A 201 34.62 -7.58 11.83
CA GLN A 201 35.38 -7.50 13.09
C GLN A 201 35.22 -8.82 13.87
N GLN A 202 36.18 -9.76 13.72
CA GLN A 202 36.65 -10.67 14.80
C GLN A 202 37.71 -11.71 14.40
N ASP A 203 38.47 -11.54 13.32
CA ASP A 203 39.71 -12.32 13.12
C ASP A 203 40.89 -11.33 13.17
N ASN A 204 41.82 -11.53 14.12
CA ASN A 204 43.10 -10.82 14.38
C ASN A 204 43.27 -10.29 15.82
N ALA A 205 42.54 -10.83 16.78
CA ALA A 205 42.93 -10.76 18.18
C ALA A 205 42.79 -12.16 18.77
N ASN A 206 43.75 -13.05 18.48
CA ASN A 206 44.17 -14.19 19.31
C ASN A 206 45.25 -15.03 18.60
N SER A 207 46.32 -15.35 19.36
CA SER A 207 47.50 -16.19 19.02
C SER A 207 48.50 -15.54 18.06
N PHE A 208 49.77 -15.24 18.40
CA PHE A 208 50.73 -16.00 19.19
C PHE A 208 51.70 -15.07 19.96
N THR A 209 51.68 -15.15 21.29
CA THR A 209 52.89 -14.97 22.12
C THR A 209 53.18 -16.33 22.73
N ILE A 210 54.21 -17.01 22.22
CA ILE A 210 54.86 -18.14 22.89
C ILE A 210 56.06 -17.55 23.63
N ILE A 211 56.25 -18.04 24.86
CA ILE A 211 57.33 -17.77 25.81
C ILE A 211 58.71 -17.88 25.15
#